data_AF-A0A820RNC0-F1
#
_entry.id   AF-A0A820RNC0-F1
#
_cell.length_a   1.000
_cell.length_b   1.000
_cell.length_c   1.000
_cell.angle_alpha   90.00
_cell.angle_beta   90.00
_cell.angle_gamma   90.00
#
_symmetry.space_group_name_H-M   'P 1'
#
loop_
_entity.id
_entity.type
_entity.pdbx_description
1 polymer ?
#
loop_
_entity_poly.entity_id
_entity_poly.type
_entity_poly.pdbx_seq_one_letter_code
_entity_poly.pdbx_strand_id
1 'polypeptide(L)'
;MNITNILPISVHIEINPLETNISYLFIYKFDQIPQLNTSINQIDGWTLFCSLNLTNESIYTYFIDNQQTFGHQSIIFGLRELNSTETQDFCENSPIINPPITDEKFNFTS
;
A
#
# COMPACT_ATOMS: atom_id res chain seq x y z
N MET A 1 -4.35 -25.28 30.19
CA MET A 1 -4.30 -24.84 28.78
C MET A 1 -4.23 -23.31 28.83
N ASN A 2 -3.03 -22.74 28.67
CA ASN A 2 -2.85 -21.29 28.77
C ASN A 2 -2.96 -20.71 27.37
N ILE A 3 -4.19 -20.40 26.96
CA ILE A 3 -4.47 -19.82 25.65
C ILE A 3 -4.50 -18.31 25.87
N THR A 4 -3.38 -17.63 25.56
CA THR A 4 -3.45 -16.21 25.20
C THR A 4 -4.28 -16.14 23.92
N ASN A 5 -5.60 -16.03 24.06
CA ASN A 5 -6.55 -15.91 22.97
C ASN A 5 -6.37 -14.54 22.30
N ILE A 6 -5.33 -14.41 21.48
CA ILE A 6 -5.22 -13.31 20.54
C ILE A 6 -6.26 -13.63 19.47
N LEU A 7 -7.41 -12.95 19.55
CA LEU A 7 -8.43 -13.04 18.52
C LEU A 7 -7.84 -12.46 17.23
N PRO A 8 -8.01 -13.13 16.08
CA PRO A 8 -7.48 -12.63 14.83
C PRO A 8 -8.20 -11.33 14.43
N ILE A 9 -7.44 -10.31 14.04
CA ILE A 9 -7.92 -8.94 13.79
C ILE A 9 -7.87 -8.68 12.30
N SER A 10 -8.93 -8.15 11.68
CA SER A 10 -8.81 -7.60 10.31
C SER A 10 -8.45 -6.12 10.35
N VAL A 11 -7.72 -5.63 9.34
CA VAL A 11 -7.42 -4.21 9.17
C VAL A 11 -8.12 -3.70 7.90
N HIS A 12 -8.91 -2.64 8.04
CA HIS A 12 -9.56 -1.94 6.94
C HIS A 12 -8.99 -0.54 6.83
N ILE A 13 -8.57 -0.16 5.61
CA ILE A 13 -7.93 1.12 5.33
C ILE A 13 -8.76 1.85 4.27
N GLU A 14 -9.16 3.07 4.59
CA GLU A 14 -9.85 3.98 3.68
C GLU A 14 -9.01 5.23 3.47
N ILE A 15 -8.83 5.62 2.22
CA ILE A 15 -8.10 6.84 1.85
C ILE A 15 -9.00 7.68 0.95
N ASN A 16 -9.30 8.88 1.41
CA ASN A 16 -10.00 9.90 0.63
C ASN A 16 -8.96 10.92 0.12
N PRO A 17 -8.57 10.90 -1.16
CA PRO A 17 -7.63 11.86 -1.71
C PRO A 17 -8.24 13.26 -1.79
N LEU A 18 -7.40 14.29 -1.67
CA LEU A 18 -7.84 15.68 -1.86
C LEU A 18 -8.27 15.97 -3.31
N GLU A 19 -7.67 15.26 -4.27
CA GLU A 19 -8.03 15.33 -5.69
C GLU A 19 -8.20 13.91 -6.27
N THR A 20 -9.17 13.73 -7.17
CA THR A 20 -9.53 12.41 -7.73
C THR A 20 -8.55 11.90 -8.80
N ASN A 21 -7.53 12.68 -9.16
CA ASN A 21 -6.48 12.31 -10.10
C ASN A 21 -5.27 11.68 -9.40
N ILE A 22 -5.21 11.71 -8.06
CA ILE A 22 -4.05 11.25 -7.30
C ILE A 22 -4.06 9.74 -7.16
N SER A 23 -2.95 9.11 -7.54
CA SER A 23 -2.70 7.68 -7.30
C SER A 23 -1.65 7.49 -6.22
N TYR A 24 -1.72 6.37 -5.49
CA TYR A 24 -0.77 6.06 -4.43
C TYR A 24 -0.16 4.67 -4.57
N LEU A 25 1.09 4.55 -4.15
CA LEU A 25 1.69 3.30 -3.73
C LEU A 25 1.45 3.10 -2.24
N PHE A 26 0.84 1.98 -1.88
CA PHE A 26 0.72 1.50 -0.52
C PHE A 26 1.63 0.30 -0.30
N ILE A 27 2.40 0.33 0.78
CA ILE A 27 3.25 -0.79 1.20
C ILE A 27 3.06 -1.04 2.68
N TYR A 28 3.09 -2.30 3.10
CA TYR A 28 3.05 -2.70 4.49
C TYR A 28 3.89 -3.94 4.76
N LYS A 29 4.28 -4.09 6.02
CA LYS A 29 4.88 -5.30 6.56
C LYS A 29 4.46 -5.47 8.01
N PHE A 30 4.28 -6.72 8.41
CA PHE A 30 4.00 -7.03 9.81
C PHE A 30 5.29 -7.08 10.63
N ASP A 31 5.25 -6.51 11.83
CA ASP A 31 6.29 -6.56 12.87
C ASP A 31 7.68 -6.03 12.48
N GLN A 32 7.87 -5.57 11.24
CA GLN A 32 9.12 -5.10 10.68
C GLN A 32 8.89 -3.96 9.69
N ILE A 33 9.94 -3.19 9.42
CA ILE A 33 9.89 -2.11 8.43
C ILE A 33 9.77 -2.71 7.03
N PRO A 34 8.78 -2.28 6.21
CA PRO A 34 8.68 -2.72 4.82
C PRO A 34 9.93 -2.34 4.03
N GLN A 35 10.43 -3.26 3.22
CA GLN A 35 11.55 -3.04 2.33
C GLN A 35 11.05 -2.90 0.90
N LEU A 36 11.38 -1.75 0.32
CA LEU A 36 11.23 -1.52 -1.10
C LEU A 36 12.44 -2.17 -1.79
N ASN A 37 12.26 -3.37 -2.35
CA ASN A 37 13.36 -4.14 -2.94
C ASN A 37 13.46 -3.95 -4.46
N THR A 38 14.59 -4.38 -5.05
CA THR A 38 14.96 -4.20 -6.46
C THR A 38 14.02 -4.89 -7.48
N SER A 39 13.12 -5.76 -7.03
CA SER A 39 12.14 -6.46 -7.87
C SER A 39 10.77 -6.49 -7.20
N ILE A 40 9.71 -6.38 -8.01
CA ILE A 40 8.30 -6.44 -7.58
C ILE A 40 7.99 -7.69 -6.76
N ASN A 41 8.62 -8.82 -7.11
CA ASN A 41 8.43 -10.10 -6.42
C ASN A 41 9.08 -10.14 -5.02
N GLN A 42 9.89 -9.13 -4.69
CA GLN A 42 10.61 -9.04 -3.43
C GLN A 42 10.12 -7.87 -2.56
N ILE A 43 9.13 -7.11 -3.04
CA ILE A 43 8.49 -6.06 -2.25
C ILE A 43 7.60 -6.74 -1.22
N ASP A 44 7.67 -6.28 0.02
CA ASP A 44 6.70 -6.65 1.07
C ASP A 44 5.27 -6.27 0.64
N GLY A 45 4.24 -6.72 1.36
CA GLY A 45 2.83 -6.53 0.97
C GLY A 45 2.55 -5.14 0.40
N TRP A 46 2.11 -5.05 -0.85
CA TRP A 46 1.94 -3.76 -1.53
C TRP A 46 0.72 -3.78 -2.45
N THR A 47 0.21 -2.58 -2.74
CA THR A 47 -0.83 -2.38 -3.74
C THR A 47 -0.76 -0.97 -4.33
N LEU A 48 -1.41 -0.78 -5.47
CA LEU A 48 -1.57 0.51 -6.12
C LEU A 48 -3.01 0.99 -5.96
N PHE A 49 -3.16 2.19 -5.43
CA PHE A 49 -4.41 2.92 -5.45
C PHE A 49 -4.41 3.81 -6.68
N CYS A 50 -4.90 3.28 -7.79
CA CYS A 50 -4.97 3.99 -9.06
C CYS A 50 -6.21 4.87 -9.15
N SER A 51 -6.06 6.13 -9.55
CA SER A 51 -7.17 7.07 -9.73
C SER A 51 -8.26 6.60 -10.69
N LEU A 52 -7.89 5.78 -11.68
CA LEU A 52 -8.83 5.12 -12.58
C LEU A 52 -9.79 4.14 -11.87
N ASN A 53 -9.40 3.63 -10.70
CA ASN A 53 -10.14 2.65 -9.90
C ASN A 53 -10.83 3.28 -8.68
N LEU A 54 -10.88 4.61 -8.57
CA LEU A 54 -11.62 5.28 -7.51
C LEU A 54 -13.09 4.81 -7.51
N THR A 55 -13.56 4.40 -6.34
CA THR A 55 -14.96 4.05 -6.16
C THR A 55 -15.87 5.26 -6.44
N ASN A 56 -17.17 5.05 -6.63
CA ASN A 56 -18.13 6.14 -6.80
C ASN A 56 -18.14 7.13 -5.62
N GLU A 57 -17.66 6.69 -4.45
CA GLU A 57 -17.54 7.49 -3.23
C GLU A 57 -16.23 8.28 -3.18
N SER A 58 -15.39 8.18 -4.22
CA SER A 58 -14.05 8.76 -4.31
C SER A 58 -13.12 8.31 -3.17
N ILE A 59 -13.27 7.06 -2.72
CA ILE A 59 -12.47 6.48 -1.63
C ILE A 59 -11.73 5.26 -2.16
N TYR A 60 -10.45 5.16 -1.80
CA TYR A 60 -9.68 3.93 -1.94
C TYR A 60 -9.88 3.06 -0.71
N THR A 61 -10.10 1.77 -0.94
CA THR A 61 -10.28 0.79 0.13
C THR A 61 -9.25 -0.33 0.00
N TYR A 62 -8.65 -0.73 1.12
CA TYR A 62 -7.81 -1.92 1.19
C TYR A 62 -8.12 -2.71 2.44
N PHE A 63 -8.14 -4.03 2.30
CA PHE A 63 -8.51 -4.94 3.37
C PHE A 63 -7.45 -6.01 3.57
N ILE A 64 -6.99 -6.11 4.82
CA ILE A 64 -6.12 -7.17 5.30
C ILE A 64 -6.98 -8.05 6.19
N ASP A 65 -7.22 -9.28 5.74
CA ASP A 65 -8.09 -10.20 6.47
C ASP A 65 -7.42 -10.74 7.75
N ASN A 66 -8.23 -11.44 8.53
CA ASN A 66 -7.85 -11.96 9.84
C ASN A 66 -6.91 -13.18 9.76
N GLN A 67 -6.77 -13.81 8.58
CA GLN A 67 -5.78 -14.88 8.36
C GLN A 67 -4.39 -14.26 8.15
N GLN A 68 -4.32 -13.15 7.41
CA GLN A 68 -3.08 -12.44 7.14
C GLN A 68 -2.45 -11.82 8.39
N THR A 69 -3.26 -11.39 9.36
CA THR A 69 -2.77 -10.78 10.61
C THR A 69 -2.50 -11.80 11.72
N PHE A 70 -2.81 -13.08 11.49
CA PHE A 70 -2.70 -14.08 12.55
C PHE A 70 -1.25 -14.25 13.00
N GLY A 71 -1.02 -14.07 14.31
CA GLY A 71 0.31 -14.18 14.90
C GLY A 71 1.18 -12.91 14.80
N HIS A 72 0.65 -11.84 14.19
CA HIS A 72 1.31 -10.55 14.09
C HIS A 72 0.79 -9.58 15.16
N GLN A 73 1.67 -8.70 15.66
CA GLN A 73 1.32 -7.73 16.72
C GLN A 73 1.19 -6.32 16.18
N SER A 74 1.86 -6.02 15.07
CA SER A 74 1.88 -4.68 14.50
C SER A 74 1.89 -4.73 12.97
N ILE A 75 1.32 -3.69 12.38
CA ILE A 75 1.44 -3.40 10.96
C ILE A 75 2.19 -2.08 10.82
N ILE A 76 3.26 -2.09 10.04
CA ILE A 76 4.00 -0.90 9.66
C ILE A 76 3.69 -0.68 8.18
N PHE A 77 3.15 0.49 7.85
CA PHE A 77 2.78 0.83 6.48
C PHE A 77 3.38 2.17 6.05
N GLY A 78 3.52 2.32 4.74
CA GLY A 78 3.90 3.56 4.07
C GLY A 78 2.92 3.84 2.94
N LEU A 79 2.63 5.13 2.73
CA LEU A 79 1.82 5.61 1.62
C LEU A 79 2.64 6.67 0.88
N ARG A 80 2.76 6.54 -0.44
CA ARG A 80 3.47 7.48 -1.29
C ARG A 80 2.57 7.88 -2.45
N GLU A 81 2.48 9.18 -2.70
CA GLU A 81 1.85 9.71 -3.91
C GLU A 81 2.70 9.39 -5.14
N LEU A 82 2.04 8.93 -6.21
CA LEU A 82 2.67 8.70 -7.50
C LEU A 82 2.63 9.96 -8.33
N ASN A 83 3.72 10.24 -9.05
CA ASN A 83 3.70 11.31 -10.04
C ASN A 83 2.90 10.88 -11.29
N SER A 84 2.70 11.81 -12.24
CA SER A 84 1.91 11.57 -13.44
C SER A 84 2.48 10.44 -14.33
N THR A 85 3.81 10.36 -14.45
CA THR A 85 4.47 9.32 -15.25
C THR A 85 4.33 7.95 -14.59
N GLU A 86 4.56 7.88 -13.28
CA GLU A 86 4.35 6.65 -12.50
C GLU A 86 2.89 6.18 -12.54
N THR A 87 1.95 7.11 -12.44
CA THR A 87 0.52 6.78 -12.56
C THR A 87 0.23 6.17 -13.92
N GLN A 88 0.73 6.77 -14.99
CA GLN A 88 0.57 6.25 -16.34
C GLN A 88 1.18 4.85 -16.48
N ASP A 89 2.42 4.68 -16.04
CA ASP A 89 3.17 3.44 -16.18
C ASP A 89 2.56 2.28 -15.37
N PHE A 90 2.07 2.56 -14.16
CA PHE A 90 1.61 1.53 -13.22
C PHE A 90 0.11 1.28 -13.24
N CYS A 91 -0.71 2.25 -13.68
CA CYS A 91 -2.17 2.14 -13.65
C CYS A 91 -2.83 1.93 -15.02
N GLU A 92 -2.17 2.21 -16.15
CA GLU A 92 -2.80 2.14 -17.49
C GLU A 92 -2.56 0.81 -18.25
N ASN A 93 -2.55 -0.32 -17.54
CA ASN A 93 -2.41 -1.68 -18.12
C ASN A 93 -1.10 -1.95 -18.88
N SER A 94 -0.01 -1.24 -18.53
CA SER A 94 1.33 -1.67 -18.94
C SER A 94 1.87 -2.70 -17.97
N PRO A 95 2.60 -3.74 -18.42
CA PRO A 95 3.29 -4.62 -17.51
C PRO A 95 4.25 -3.79 -16.66
N ILE A 96 4.15 -3.92 -15.33
CA ILE A 96 5.04 -3.24 -14.41
C ILE A 96 6.42 -3.90 -14.56
N ILE A 97 7.29 -3.30 -15.38
CA ILE A 97 8.65 -3.84 -15.65
C ILE A 97 9.60 -3.43 -14.52
N ASN A 98 9.43 -2.21 -13.99
CA ASN A 98 10.23 -1.67 -12.91
C ASN A 98 9.34 -1.49 -11.67
N PRO A 99 9.82 -1.84 -10.47
CA PRO A 99 9.04 -1.60 -9.27
C PRO A 99 8.77 -0.10 -9.08
N PRO A 100 7.64 0.29 -8.47
CA PRO A 100 7.27 1.69 -8.19
C PRO A 100 8.13 2.32 -7.08
N ILE A 101 9.42 2.04 -7.06
CA ILE A 101 10.30 2.28 -5.92
C ILE A 101 11.32 3.36 -6.26
N THR A 102 11.33 4.39 -5.43
CA THR A 102 12.48 5.27 -5.24
C THR A 102 12.80 5.27 -3.74
N ASP A 103 13.98 4.81 -3.33
CA ASP A 103 14.49 5.00 -1.95
C ASP A 103 14.94 6.46 -1.70
N GLU A 104 14.69 7.35 -2.67
CA GLU A 104 15.03 8.75 -2.57
C GLU A 104 14.08 9.45 -1.61
N LYS A 105 14.68 10.11 -0.60
CA LYS A 105 13.93 10.96 0.32
C LYS A 105 13.35 12.15 -0.45
N PHE A 106 12.03 12.27 -0.46
CA PHE A 106 11.37 13.48 -0.96
C PHE A 106 11.30 14.52 0.15
N ASN A 107 11.84 15.72 -0.11
CA ASN A 107 11.72 16.85 0.80
C ASN A 107 10.46 17.63 0.46
N PHE A 108 9.44 17.55 1.31
CA PHE A 108 8.26 18.41 1.18
C PHE A 108 8.67 19.88 1.38
N THR A 109 8.51 20.69 0.33
CA THR A 109 8.60 22.15 0.44
C THR A 109 7.22 22.70 0.77
N SER A 110 7.13 23.47 1.85
CA SER A 110 5.92 24.22 2.26
C SER A 110 5.60 25.37 1.32
#